data_AF-A0A1B6DCB8-F1
#
_entry.id   AF-A0A1B6DCB8-F1
#
_cell.length_a   1.000
_cell.length_b   1.000
_cell.length_c   1.000
_cell.angle_alpha   90.00
_cell.angle_beta   90.00
_cell.angle_gamma   90.00
#
_symmetry.space_group_name_H-M   'P 1'
#
loop_
_entity.id
_entity.type
_entity.pdbx_description
1 polymer ?
#
loop_
_entity_poly.entity_id
_entity_poly.type
_entity_poly.pdbx_seq_one_letter_code
_entity_poly.pdbx_strand_id
1 'polypeptide(L)'
;MREGKLRVRCSRCKSGAITVDADPRCWEDVLEPHRISGHCEQTNCKDGPVGWAEFYFKCCEHTSKGEADQAVPLYLIRANVRDVPCLACSDVSEPVLIFPCEANHVTCLDCFRQYCVTRLRDRQFVCDEKFGYTLPCPAGCPDSLIAECHHFKLLTKDQYEMYQRFGTEEYVLKAGGLLCPQPGCGAGILADPDCQKIQCINGCGFVFCRNCLQGYHLGECNPLDQVVENTGQGYSIDPSRAAFARWDEASKVTIKVMTKPCPKCRTATERDGGCMHMVCTRCSFHWCWVCQTEWTRDCMGAHWFG
;
A
#
# COMPACT_ATOMS: atom_id res chain seq x y z
N MET A 1 -4.84 -11.80 -2.10
CA MET A 1 -3.42 -11.67 -1.72
C MET A 1 -2.76 -13.04 -1.85
N ARG A 2 -1.56 -13.10 -2.43
CA ARG A 2 -0.73 -14.29 -2.61
C ARG A 2 0.74 -13.92 -2.40
N GLU A 3 1.58 -14.92 -2.19
CA GLU A 3 3.03 -14.70 -2.11
C GLU A 3 3.58 -14.18 -3.43
N GLY A 4 4.52 -13.24 -3.32
CA GLY A 4 5.20 -12.61 -4.45
C GLY A 4 6.65 -13.04 -4.54
N LYS A 5 7.17 -13.14 -5.75
CA LYS A 5 8.59 -13.28 -6.07
C LYS A 5 9.12 -11.94 -6.57
N LEU A 6 10.13 -11.41 -5.87
CA LEU A 6 10.92 -10.28 -6.32
C LEU A 6 11.80 -10.71 -7.51
N ARG A 7 11.84 -9.85 -8.53
CA ARG A 7 12.64 -10.01 -9.73
C ARG A 7 13.27 -8.67 -10.07
N VAL A 8 14.42 -8.74 -10.74
CA VAL A 8 15.18 -7.57 -11.20
C VAL A 8 15.39 -7.67 -12.70
N ARG A 9 15.37 -6.52 -13.38
CA ARG A 9 15.71 -6.39 -14.80
C ARG A 9 16.41 -5.07 -15.05
N CYS A 10 17.08 -4.93 -16.18
CA CYS A 10 17.65 -3.66 -16.59
C CYS A 10 16.55 -2.65 -16.93
N SER A 11 16.61 -1.44 -16.37
CA SER A 11 15.61 -0.39 -16.59
C SER A 11 15.44 -0.02 -18.08
N ARG A 12 16.51 -0.11 -18.89
CA ARG A 12 16.48 0.22 -20.32
C ARG A 12 16.04 -0.92 -21.22
N CYS A 13 16.80 -2.02 -21.23
CA CYS A 13 16.57 -3.12 -22.18
C CYS A 13 15.55 -4.13 -21.66
N LYS A 14 15.10 -4.00 -20.41
CA LYS A 14 14.17 -4.91 -19.72
C LYS A 14 14.64 -6.36 -19.60
N SER A 15 15.89 -6.67 -19.99
CA SER A 15 16.50 -7.98 -19.83
C SER A 15 16.70 -8.32 -18.34
N GLY A 16 16.42 -9.58 -17.98
CA GLY A 16 16.68 -10.13 -16.65
C GLY A 16 18.15 -10.47 -16.37
N ALA A 17 19.04 -10.36 -17.37
CA ALA A 17 20.47 -10.57 -17.22
C ALA A 17 21.15 -9.27 -16.72
N ILE A 18 20.82 -8.87 -15.50
CA ILE A 18 21.46 -7.76 -14.78
C ILE A 18 22.00 -8.25 -13.45
N THR A 19 23.25 -7.89 -13.14
CA THR A 19 23.87 -8.13 -11.84
C THR A 19 23.91 -6.82 -11.07
N VAL A 20 23.23 -6.74 -9.94
CA VAL A 20 23.15 -5.53 -9.11
C VAL A 20 24.45 -5.29 -8.35
N ASP A 21 24.84 -4.02 -8.20
CA ASP A 21 26.07 -3.65 -7.48
C ASP A 21 25.86 -3.72 -5.95
N ALA A 22 24.62 -3.57 -5.50
CA ALA A 22 24.22 -3.69 -4.11
C ALA A 22 22.89 -4.43 -3.99
N ASP A 23 22.76 -5.27 -2.97
CA ASP A 23 21.50 -5.91 -2.62
C ASP A 23 20.51 -4.89 -2.00
N PRO A 24 19.21 -4.95 -2.35
CA PRO A 24 18.19 -4.11 -1.72
C PRO A 24 18.10 -4.39 -0.21
N ARG A 25 17.88 -3.32 0.56
CA ARG A 25 17.80 -3.36 2.03
C ARG A 25 16.44 -2.93 2.56
N CYS A 26 15.68 -2.16 1.78
CA CYS A 26 14.36 -1.68 2.17
C CYS A 26 13.40 -1.60 0.96
N TRP A 27 12.15 -1.26 1.23
CA TRP A 27 11.13 -1.09 0.19
C TRP A 27 11.43 0.09 -0.74
N GLU A 28 12.06 1.16 -0.27
CA GLU A 28 12.42 2.31 -1.13
C GLU A 28 13.38 1.89 -2.26
N ASP A 29 14.34 1.00 -1.96
CA ASP A 29 15.31 0.51 -2.94
C ASP A 29 14.65 -0.21 -4.13
N VAL A 30 13.47 -0.82 -3.91
CA VAL A 30 12.75 -1.58 -4.92
C VAL A 30 11.56 -0.85 -5.54
N LEU A 31 10.98 0.12 -4.83
CA LEU A 31 9.83 0.89 -5.31
C LEU A 31 10.25 2.14 -6.09
N GLU A 32 11.34 2.78 -5.70
CA GLU A 32 11.80 3.98 -6.39
C GLU A 32 12.72 3.66 -7.58
N PRO A 33 12.51 4.30 -8.73
CA PRO A 33 13.35 4.08 -9.89
C PRO A 33 14.76 4.66 -9.68
N HIS A 34 15.78 4.00 -10.23
CA HIS A 34 17.18 4.45 -10.23
C HIS A 34 17.83 4.58 -8.84
N ARG A 35 17.42 3.75 -7.87
CA ARG A 35 18.09 3.64 -6.55
C ARG A 35 19.34 2.74 -6.59
N ILE A 36 19.25 1.60 -7.28
CA ILE A 36 20.32 0.59 -7.34
C ILE A 36 20.87 0.51 -8.77
N SER A 37 22.19 0.69 -8.90
CA SER A 37 22.91 0.43 -10.15
C SER A 37 23.22 -1.05 -10.33
N GLY A 38 23.47 -1.45 -11.57
CA GLY A 38 23.89 -2.80 -11.88
C GLY A 38 24.51 -2.91 -13.26
N HIS A 39 25.21 -4.02 -13.46
CA HIS A 39 25.87 -4.35 -14.71
C HIS A 39 24.95 -5.20 -15.59
N CYS A 40 24.59 -4.68 -16.76
CA CYS A 40 23.77 -5.41 -17.72
C CYS A 40 24.66 -6.28 -18.62
N GLU A 41 24.39 -7.58 -18.65
CA GLU A 41 25.17 -8.54 -19.45
C GLU A 41 24.80 -8.51 -20.95
N GLN A 42 23.79 -7.72 -21.32
CA GLN A 42 23.32 -7.62 -22.70
C GLN A 42 24.20 -6.66 -23.51
N THR A 43 24.89 -7.19 -24.51
CA THR A 43 25.81 -6.46 -25.41
C THR A 43 25.15 -5.34 -26.22
N ASN A 44 23.84 -5.42 -26.46
CA ASN A 44 23.07 -4.42 -27.20
C ASN A 44 22.37 -3.40 -26.29
N CYS A 45 22.72 -3.31 -25.01
CA CYS A 45 22.14 -2.30 -24.11
C CYS A 45 22.65 -0.90 -24.47
N LYS A 46 21.72 0.04 -24.72
CA LYS A 46 22.04 1.41 -25.17
C LYS A 46 22.81 2.25 -24.14
N ASP A 47 22.70 1.93 -22.85
CA ASP A 47 23.39 2.65 -21.76
C ASP A 47 24.83 2.12 -21.52
N GLY A 48 25.27 1.10 -22.28
CA GLY A 48 26.54 0.42 -22.03
C GLY A 48 26.44 -0.62 -20.89
N PRO A 49 27.57 -1.07 -20.34
CA PRO A 49 27.59 -2.18 -19.36
C PRO A 49 27.03 -1.78 -17.99
N VAL A 50 27.00 -0.50 -17.65
CA VAL A 50 26.47 0.01 -16.38
C VAL A 50 25.10 0.64 -16.62
N GLY A 51 24.09 0.16 -15.91
CA GLY A 51 22.73 0.68 -15.99
C GLY A 51 22.05 0.67 -14.63
N TRP A 52 20.76 0.97 -14.63
CA TRP A 52 19.94 0.97 -13.43
C TRP A 52 19.09 -0.30 -13.34
N ALA A 53 19.00 -0.84 -12.13
CA ALA A 53 18.14 -1.96 -11.81
C ALA A 53 16.69 -1.48 -11.66
N GLU A 54 15.76 -2.24 -12.26
CA GLU A 54 14.33 -2.08 -12.08
C GLU A 54 13.80 -3.36 -11.44
N PHE A 55 13.17 -3.20 -10.28
CA PHE A 55 12.56 -4.29 -9.54
C PHE A 55 11.08 -4.43 -9.90
N TYR A 56 10.59 -5.67 -9.92
CA TYR A 56 9.18 -5.97 -10.14
C TYR A 56 8.80 -7.27 -9.44
N PHE A 57 7.50 -7.44 -9.18
CA PHE A 57 6.98 -8.60 -8.44
C PHE A 57 6.14 -9.49 -9.36
N LYS A 58 6.18 -10.79 -9.09
CA LYS A 58 5.35 -11.79 -9.77
C LYS A 58 4.64 -12.68 -8.76
N CYS A 59 3.43 -13.14 -9.08
CA CYS A 59 2.72 -14.08 -8.22
C CYS A 59 3.42 -15.45 -8.22
N CYS A 60 3.48 -16.11 -7.05
CA CYS A 60 4.05 -17.44 -6.92
C CYS A 60 3.12 -18.58 -7.35
N GLU A 61 1.79 -18.37 -7.34
CA GLU A 61 0.82 -19.45 -7.50
C GLU A 61 0.51 -19.84 -8.95
N HIS A 62 0.71 -18.93 -9.90
CA HIS A 62 0.45 -19.21 -11.30
C HIS A 62 1.71 -19.16 -12.14
N THR A 63 1.77 -20.01 -13.16
CA THR A 63 2.81 -19.96 -14.18
C THR A 63 2.80 -18.58 -14.83
N SER A 64 3.95 -17.91 -14.81
CA SER A 64 4.06 -16.55 -15.33
C SER A 64 3.73 -16.52 -16.82
N LYS A 65 2.80 -15.66 -17.24
CA LYS A 65 2.39 -15.52 -18.65
C LYS A 65 3.33 -14.64 -19.49
N GLY A 66 4.59 -14.50 -19.06
CA GLY A 66 5.61 -13.67 -19.71
C GLY A 66 6.20 -12.58 -18.81
N GLU A 67 6.85 -11.58 -19.42
CA GLU A 67 7.50 -10.45 -18.72
C GLU A 67 6.53 -9.33 -18.31
N ALA A 68 5.35 -9.26 -18.93
CA ALA A 68 4.31 -8.29 -18.62
C ALA A 68 3.41 -8.71 -17.42
N ASP A 69 3.53 -9.96 -16.99
CA ASP A 69 2.78 -10.50 -15.86
C ASP A 69 3.41 -9.98 -14.55
N GLN A 70 2.95 -8.83 -14.08
CA GLN A 70 3.42 -8.13 -12.89
C GLN A 70 2.34 -8.08 -11.81
N ALA A 71 2.77 -8.24 -10.57
CA ALA A 71 1.93 -8.09 -9.39
C ALA A 71 2.31 -6.79 -8.66
N VAL A 72 1.33 -6.17 -8.01
CA VAL A 72 1.55 -4.99 -7.17
C VAL A 72 2.02 -5.47 -5.78
N PRO A 73 3.16 -4.97 -5.28
CA PRO A 73 3.62 -5.31 -3.93
C PRO A 73 2.76 -4.61 -2.87
N LEU A 74 2.34 -5.38 -1.86
CA LEU A 74 1.65 -4.85 -0.69
C LEU A 74 2.66 -4.64 0.45
N TYR A 75 3.49 -3.60 0.31
CA TYR A 75 4.67 -3.38 1.15
C TYR A 75 4.38 -3.07 2.63
N LEU A 76 3.15 -2.65 2.96
CA LEU A 76 2.73 -2.46 4.35
C LEU A 76 2.44 -3.78 5.06
N ILE A 77 2.27 -4.88 4.32
CA ILE A 77 2.01 -6.21 4.88
C ILE A 77 3.33 -6.92 5.12
N ARG A 78 3.57 -7.34 6.37
CA ARG A 78 4.80 -8.05 6.77
C ARG A 78 4.48 -9.30 7.57
N ALA A 79 5.42 -10.26 7.53
CA ALA A 79 5.40 -11.41 8.43
C ALA A 79 5.61 -10.94 9.87
N ASN A 80 4.81 -11.44 10.81
CA ASN A 80 4.82 -10.98 12.20
C ASN A 80 5.89 -11.73 13.03
N VAL A 81 7.14 -11.70 12.58
CA VAL A 81 8.26 -12.43 13.23
C VAL A 81 8.54 -11.97 14.67
N ARG A 82 8.04 -10.79 15.03
CA ARG A 82 8.18 -10.13 16.33
C ARG A 82 7.01 -10.42 17.29
N ASP A 83 5.99 -11.17 16.85
CA ASP A 83 4.82 -11.53 17.65
C ASP A 83 4.09 -10.28 18.21
N VAL A 84 4.02 -9.20 17.42
CA VAL A 84 3.39 -7.94 17.85
C VAL A 84 1.87 -8.09 17.82
N PRO A 85 1.16 -7.73 18.91
CA PRO A 85 -0.30 -7.82 18.96
C PRO A 85 -0.96 -6.74 18.10
N CYS A 86 -2.14 -7.06 17.57
CA CYS A 86 -2.96 -6.13 16.81
C CYS A 86 -3.47 -4.96 17.68
N LEU A 87 -3.42 -3.73 17.16
CA LEU A 87 -3.97 -2.52 17.79
C LEU A 87 -5.45 -2.64 18.22
N ALA A 88 -6.25 -3.36 17.43
CA ALA A 88 -7.71 -3.38 17.57
C ALA A 88 -8.27 -4.64 18.25
N CYS A 89 -7.64 -5.82 18.12
CA CYS A 89 -8.08 -7.05 18.79
C CYS A 89 -7.09 -7.58 19.84
N SER A 90 -5.85 -7.07 19.89
CA SER A 90 -4.78 -7.53 20.78
C SER A 90 -4.32 -8.97 20.56
N ASP A 91 -4.85 -9.65 19.55
CA ASP A 91 -4.38 -10.96 19.12
C ASP A 91 -3.08 -10.84 18.33
N VAL A 92 -2.24 -11.86 18.45
CA VAL A 92 -1.06 -12.05 17.59
C VAL A 92 -1.51 -12.82 16.36
N SER A 93 -1.37 -12.22 15.18
CA SER A 93 -1.71 -12.82 13.90
C SER A 93 -0.52 -12.78 12.96
N GLU A 94 -0.53 -13.62 11.93
CA GLU A 94 0.45 -13.60 10.84
C GLU A 94 -0.27 -13.83 9.50
N PRO A 95 -0.05 -12.98 8.47
CA PRO A 95 0.73 -11.74 8.47
C PRO A 95 -0.02 -10.55 9.10
N VAL A 96 0.69 -9.43 9.29
CA VAL A 96 0.16 -8.17 9.83
C VAL A 96 0.38 -7.00 8.87
N LEU A 97 -0.43 -5.95 9.01
CA LEU A 97 -0.25 -4.68 8.31
C LEU A 97 0.37 -3.66 9.27
N ILE A 98 1.39 -2.94 8.80
CA ILE A 98 2.11 -1.91 9.54
C ILE A 98 1.81 -0.57 8.88
N PHE A 99 1.27 0.39 9.64
CA PHE A 99 1.00 1.73 9.13
C PHE A 99 2.28 2.58 9.03
N PRO A 100 2.41 3.44 8.02
CA PRO A 100 3.57 4.32 7.82
C PRO A 100 3.53 5.52 8.77
N CYS A 101 3.43 5.28 10.07
CA CYS A 101 3.46 6.31 11.11
C CYS A 101 4.74 6.17 11.93
N GLU A 102 5.15 7.21 12.67
CA GLU A 102 6.36 7.18 13.51
C GLU A 102 6.38 5.99 14.49
N ALA A 103 5.21 5.66 15.05
CA ALA A 103 5.03 4.53 15.97
C ALA A 103 4.93 3.16 15.27
N ASN A 104 4.88 3.14 13.93
CA ASN A 104 4.67 1.97 13.10
C ASN A 104 3.56 1.02 13.64
N HIS A 105 2.36 1.56 13.85
CA HIS A 105 1.27 0.81 14.46
C HIS A 105 0.89 -0.43 13.63
N VAL A 106 0.58 -1.53 14.32
CA VAL A 106 0.34 -2.85 13.73
C VAL A 106 -1.13 -3.25 13.84
N THR A 107 -1.70 -3.78 12.76
CA THR A 107 -3.04 -4.39 12.76
C THR A 107 -3.01 -5.78 12.11
N CYS A 108 -3.84 -6.70 12.58
CA CYS A 108 -4.14 -7.92 11.83
C CYS A 108 -4.98 -7.59 10.60
N LEU A 109 -4.95 -8.45 9.59
CA LEU A 109 -5.65 -8.20 8.33
C LEU A 109 -7.17 -8.11 8.50
N ASP A 110 -7.76 -8.84 9.44
CA ASP A 110 -9.21 -8.83 9.66
C ASP A 110 -9.66 -7.51 10.31
N CYS A 111 -8.92 -7.02 11.30
CA CYS A 111 -9.17 -5.70 11.86
C CYS A 111 -8.93 -4.58 10.84
N PHE A 112 -7.94 -4.73 9.95
CA PHE A 112 -7.73 -3.77 8.86
C PHE A 112 -8.91 -3.75 7.87
N ARG A 113 -9.44 -4.92 7.49
CA ARG A 113 -10.66 -5.00 6.65
C ARG A 113 -11.84 -4.34 7.34
N GLN A 114 -12.08 -4.65 8.61
CA GLN A 114 -13.19 -4.07 9.35
C GLN A 114 -13.05 -2.55 9.48
N TYR A 115 -11.84 -2.05 9.75
CA TYR A 115 -11.54 -0.63 9.78
C TYR A 115 -11.87 0.04 8.44
N CYS A 116 -11.40 -0.53 7.33
CA CYS A 116 -11.71 -0.03 5.99
C CYS A 116 -13.22 -0.04 5.70
N VAL A 117 -13.94 -1.12 6.01
CA VAL A 117 -15.39 -1.23 5.77
C VAL A 117 -16.18 -0.21 6.58
N THR A 118 -15.86 -0.05 7.86
CA THR A 118 -16.52 0.95 8.73
C THR A 118 -16.29 2.35 8.18
N ARG A 119 -15.04 2.72 7.88
CA ARG A 119 -14.73 4.07 7.34
C ARG A 119 -15.33 4.29 5.95
N LEU A 120 -15.44 3.24 5.13
CA LEU A 120 -16.05 3.33 3.81
C LEU A 120 -17.56 3.56 3.90
N ARG A 121 -18.23 2.84 4.81
CA ARG A 121 -19.66 2.99 5.08
C ARG A 121 -20.00 4.39 5.59
N ASP A 122 -19.15 4.92 6.46
CA ASP A 122 -19.37 6.21 7.11
C ASP A 122 -18.84 7.40 6.29
N ARG A 123 -18.32 7.16 5.06
CA ARG A 123 -17.66 8.17 4.18
C ARG A 123 -16.54 8.96 4.88
N GLN A 124 -15.74 8.28 5.71
CA GLN A 124 -14.66 8.87 6.51
C GLN A 124 -13.26 8.60 5.96
N PHE A 125 -13.16 8.26 4.68
CA PHE A 125 -11.87 8.23 3.98
C PHE A 125 -11.39 9.66 3.72
N VAL A 126 -10.09 9.85 3.73
CA VAL A 126 -9.45 11.15 3.50
C VAL A 126 -9.08 11.23 2.03
N CYS A 127 -9.56 12.27 1.35
CA CYS A 127 -9.09 12.58 0.00
C CYS A 127 -7.86 13.49 0.10
N ASP A 128 -6.69 12.94 -0.22
CA ASP A 128 -5.42 13.63 -0.30
C ASP A 128 -5.07 13.95 -1.76
N GLU A 129 -4.43 15.08 -2.03
CA GLU A 129 -4.08 15.51 -3.40
C GLU A 129 -3.03 14.60 -4.04
N LYS A 130 -2.13 14.02 -3.23
CA LYS A 130 -1.02 13.19 -3.71
C LYS A 130 -1.39 11.71 -3.72
N PHE A 131 -2.06 11.23 -2.68
CA PHE A 131 -2.35 9.81 -2.48
C PHE A 131 -3.78 9.42 -2.88
N GLY A 132 -4.64 10.39 -3.20
CA GLY A 132 -6.03 10.15 -3.55
C GLY A 132 -6.88 9.79 -2.33
N TYR A 133 -7.87 8.93 -2.54
CA TYR A 133 -8.81 8.53 -1.49
C TYR A 133 -8.19 7.44 -0.61
N THR A 134 -7.81 7.75 0.62
CA THR A 134 -7.04 6.83 1.47
C THR A 134 -7.41 6.94 2.96
N LEU A 135 -6.76 6.12 3.80
CA LEU A 135 -6.97 6.10 5.23
C LEU A 135 -5.66 6.34 6.00
N PRO A 136 -5.72 7.06 7.13
CA PRO A 136 -4.61 7.19 8.06
C PRO A 136 -4.53 5.97 9.01
N CYS A 137 -3.56 6.00 9.91
CA CYS A 137 -3.49 5.08 11.04
C CYS A 137 -4.75 5.21 11.93
N PRO A 138 -5.37 4.10 12.36
CA PRO A 138 -6.54 4.12 13.25
C PRO A 138 -6.30 4.80 14.60
N ALA A 139 -5.04 4.90 15.03
CA ALA A 139 -4.65 5.61 16.25
C ALA A 139 -4.63 7.14 16.10
N GLY A 140 -4.90 7.69 14.89
CA GLY A 140 -4.92 9.13 14.65
C GLY A 140 -3.53 9.77 14.55
N CYS A 141 -2.51 9.01 14.18
CA CYS A 141 -1.15 9.54 14.01
C CYS A 141 -1.06 10.51 12.81
N PRO A 142 -0.27 11.59 12.92
CA PRO A 142 0.04 12.43 11.77
C PRO A 142 0.83 11.65 10.70
N ASP A 143 0.80 12.13 9.46
CA ASP A 143 1.58 11.63 8.30
C ASP A 143 1.49 10.12 8.07
N SER A 144 0.34 9.52 8.40
CA SER A 144 0.16 8.07 8.43
C SER A 144 -0.70 7.51 7.29
N LEU A 145 -0.88 8.29 6.23
CA LEU A 145 -1.72 7.94 5.09
C LEU A 145 -1.11 6.78 4.29
N ILE A 146 -1.97 5.84 3.88
CA ILE A 146 -1.57 4.75 3.00
C ILE A 146 -1.38 5.28 1.58
N ALA A 147 -0.14 5.30 1.09
CA ALA A 147 0.17 5.81 -0.25
C ALA A 147 -0.27 4.88 -1.39
N GLU A 148 -0.28 3.57 -1.15
CA GLU A 148 -0.60 2.56 -2.17
C GLU A 148 -2.04 2.05 -2.04
N CYS A 149 -2.91 2.50 -2.95
CA CYS A 149 -4.33 2.18 -2.93
C CYS A 149 -4.64 0.69 -3.16
N HIS A 150 -3.71 -0.07 -3.73
CA HIS A 150 -3.89 -1.51 -3.93
C HIS A 150 -3.99 -2.31 -2.62
N HIS A 151 -3.59 -1.74 -1.47
CA HIS A 151 -3.86 -2.34 -0.16
C HIS A 151 -5.36 -2.51 0.11
N PHE A 152 -6.20 -1.64 -0.45
CA PHE A 152 -7.66 -1.74 -0.33
C PHE A 152 -8.25 -2.90 -1.16
N LYS A 153 -7.47 -3.56 -2.03
CA LYS A 153 -7.89 -4.83 -2.67
C LYS A 153 -7.96 -6.01 -1.69
N LEU A 154 -7.62 -5.81 -0.42
CA LEU A 154 -7.92 -6.75 0.66
C LEU A 154 -9.43 -6.81 1.00
N LEU A 155 -10.19 -5.80 0.59
CA LEU A 155 -11.65 -5.77 0.64
C LEU A 155 -12.27 -6.73 -0.37
N THR A 156 -13.56 -7.01 -0.21
CA THR A 156 -14.30 -7.77 -1.24
C THR A 156 -14.41 -6.95 -2.53
N LYS A 157 -14.72 -7.61 -3.65
CA LYS A 157 -14.87 -6.95 -4.94
C LYS A 157 -15.89 -5.81 -4.87
N ASP A 158 -17.07 -6.06 -4.29
CA ASP A 158 -18.15 -5.08 -4.18
C ASP A 158 -17.75 -3.88 -3.30
N GLN A 159 -17.00 -4.13 -2.22
CA GLN A 159 -16.48 -3.07 -1.34
C GLN A 159 -15.40 -2.24 -2.04
N TYR A 160 -14.54 -2.87 -2.84
CA TYR A 160 -13.51 -2.16 -3.61
C TYR A 160 -14.11 -1.32 -4.74
N GLU A 161 -15.15 -1.83 -5.42
CA GLU A 161 -15.91 -1.06 -6.41
C GLU A 161 -16.62 0.14 -5.77
N MET A 162 -17.19 -0.05 -4.57
CA MET A 162 -17.77 1.04 -3.78
C MET A 162 -16.71 2.08 -3.39
N TYR A 163 -15.52 1.64 -2.97
CA TYR A 163 -14.38 2.53 -2.69
C TYR A 163 -13.96 3.34 -3.92
N GLN A 164 -13.86 2.73 -5.10
CA GLN A 164 -13.53 3.45 -6.33
C GLN A 164 -14.60 4.48 -6.70
N ARG A 165 -15.88 4.11 -6.54
CA ARG A 165 -17.00 5.02 -6.78
C ARG A 165 -16.96 6.21 -5.82
N PHE A 166 -16.86 5.97 -4.51
CA PHE A 166 -16.81 7.04 -3.52
C PHE A 166 -15.56 7.92 -3.67
N GLY A 167 -14.39 7.34 -3.97
CA GLY A 167 -13.19 8.13 -4.25
C GLY A 167 -13.37 9.06 -5.47
N THR A 168 -14.09 8.61 -6.49
CA THR A 168 -14.42 9.44 -7.66
C THR A 168 -15.44 10.52 -7.31
N GLU A 169 -16.49 10.18 -6.55
CA GLU A 169 -17.50 11.12 -6.07
C GLU A 169 -16.87 12.28 -5.28
N GLU A 170 -16.02 11.95 -4.30
CA GLU A 170 -15.34 12.93 -3.44
C GLU A 170 -14.37 13.80 -4.23
N TYR A 171 -13.65 13.23 -5.21
CA TYR A 171 -12.79 14.01 -6.10
C TYR A 171 -13.59 15.03 -6.92
N VAL A 172 -14.71 14.61 -7.50
CA VAL A 172 -15.60 15.50 -8.28
C VAL A 172 -16.11 16.64 -7.40
N LEU A 173 -16.55 16.34 -6.18
CA LEU A 173 -17.03 17.36 -5.24
C LEU A 173 -15.92 18.34 -4.85
N LYS A 174 -14.71 17.86 -4.55
CA LYS A 174 -13.55 18.72 -4.24
C LYS A 174 -13.12 19.60 -5.42
N ALA A 175 -13.24 19.11 -6.65
CA ALA A 175 -12.97 19.88 -7.85
C ALA A 175 -14.05 20.94 -8.16
N GLY A 176 -15.07 21.12 -7.29
CA GLY A 176 -16.19 22.02 -7.51
C GLY A 176 -17.22 21.46 -8.50
N GLY A 177 -17.18 20.15 -8.76
CA GLY A 177 -18.19 19.42 -9.50
C GLY A 177 -19.43 19.08 -8.67
N LEU A 178 -20.35 18.36 -9.29
CA LEU A 178 -21.64 17.99 -8.73
C LEU A 178 -21.91 16.52 -9.01
N LEU A 179 -22.71 15.88 -8.14
CA LEU A 179 -23.23 14.54 -8.38
C LEU A 179 -24.68 14.64 -8.85
N CYS A 180 -25.05 13.81 -9.82
CA CYS A 180 -26.43 13.73 -10.27
C CYS A 180 -27.34 13.24 -9.11
N PRO A 181 -28.37 14.02 -8.71
CA PRO A 181 -29.23 13.71 -7.57
C PRO A 181 -30.25 12.60 -7.86
N GLN A 182 -30.38 12.16 -9.12
CA GLN A 182 -31.33 11.11 -9.48
C GLN A 182 -30.98 9.78 -8.80
N PRO A 183 -31.95 9.13 -8.12
CA PRO A 183 -31.74 7.82 -7.53
C PRO A 183 -31.22 6.81 -8.56
N GLY A 184 -30.11 6.16 -8.24
CA GLY A 184 -29.48 5.16 -9.12
C GLY A 184 -28.61 5.72 -10.25
N CYS A 185 -28.49 7.05 -10.41
CA CYS A 185 -27.56 7.65 -11.36
C CYS A 185 -26.21 8.00 -10.71
N GLY A 186 -26.17 9.01 -9.83
CA GLY A 186 -24.94 9.40 -9.12
C GLY A 186 -23.76 9.82 -10.02
N ALA A 187 -24.00 10.15 -11.30
CA ALA A 187 -22.95 10.53 -12.23
C ALA A 187 -22.24 11.82 -11.76
N GLY A 188 -20.91 11.82 -11.78
CA GLY A 188 -20.09 12.99 -11.50
C GLY A 188 -20.04 13.95 -12.68
N ILE A 189 -20.32 15.22 -12.45
CA ILE A 189 -20.44 16.27 -13.47
C ILE A 189 -19.51 17.42 -13.10
N LEU A 190 -18.53 17.70 -13.97
CA LEU A 190 -17.72 18.91 -13.91
C LEU A 190 -18.33 19.92 -14.89
N ALA A 191 -19.03 20.91 -14.35
CA ALA A 191 -19.67 21.97 -15.11
C ALA A 191 -19.08 23.33 -14.73
N ASP A 192 -19.20 24.30 -15.63
CA ASP A 192 -18.73 25.66 -15.39
C ASP A 192 -19.27 26.20 -14.05
N PRO A 193 -18.44 26.88 -13.24
CA PRO A 193 -18.83 27.37 -11.92
C PRO A 193 -20.06 28.27 -11.96
N ASP A 194 -20.21 29.05 -13.02
CA ASP A 194 -21.28 30.03 -13.21
C ASP A 194 -22.57 29.41 -13.77
N CYS A 195 -22.53 28.15 -14.19
CA CYS A 195 -23.69 27.49 -14.78
C CYS A 195 -24.63 26.95 -13.68
N GLN A 196 -25.82 27.53 -13.59
CA GLN A 196 -26.86 27.07 -12.65
C GLN A 196 -27.69 25.91 -13.18
N LYS A 197 -27.81 25.80 -14.51
CA LYS A 197 -28.58 24.77 -15.20
C LYS A 197 -27.67 23.60 -15.56
N ILE A 198 -27.72 22.53 -14.77
CA ILE A 198 -26.88 21.36 -14.99
C ILE A 198 -27.70 20.25 -15.64
N GLN A 199 -27.20 19.68 -16.73
CA GLN A 199 -27.78 18.50 -17.36
C GLN A 199 -26.84 17.31 -17.22
N CYS A 200 -27.39 16.15 -16.83
CA CYS A 200 -26.65 14.89 -16.80
C CYS A 200 -26.51 14.31 -18.22
N ILE A 201 -25.62 14.89 -19.04
CA ILE A 201 -25.49 14.62 -20.48
C ILE A 201 -25.12 13.15 -20.77
N ASN A 202 -24.16 12.59 -20.01
CA ASN A 202 -23.67 11.22 -20.21
C ASN A 202 -24.28 10.21 -19.21
N GLY A 203 -25.42 10.55 -18.60
CA GLY A 203 -26.10 9.70 -17.63
C GLY A 203 -27.60 9.62 -17.89
N CYS A 204 -28.42 10.00 -16.91
CA CYS A 204 -29.87 9.86 -17.00
C CYS A 204 -30.59 11.00 -17.74
N GLY A 205 -29.87 12.02 -18.22
CA GLY A 205 -30.45 13.17 -18.92
C GLY A 205 -31.18 14.17 -18.01
N PHE A 206 -31.22 13.94 -16.69
CA PHE A 206 -31.90 14.82 -15.73
C PHE A 206 -31.27 16.22 -15.70
N VAL A 207 -32.12 17.24 -15.65
CA VAL A 207 -31.73 18.65 -15.60
C VAL A 207 -32.08 19.22 -14.23
N PHE A 208 -31.06 19.67 -13.49
CA PHE A 208 -31.20 20.12 -12.11
C PHE A 208 -30.47 21.44 -11.86
N CYS A 209 -30.89 22.10 -10.79
CA CYS A 209 -30.28 23.32 -10.28
C CYS A 209 -29.03 22.98 -9.46
N ARG A 210 -27.91 23.67 -9.75
CA ARG A 210 -26.64 23.52 -9.03
C ARG A 210 -26.77 23.75 -7.51
N ASN A 211 -27.60 24.70 -7.10
CA ASN A 211 -27.61 25.19 -5.71
C ASN A 211 -28.49 24.35 -4.78
N CYS A 212 -29.64 23.88 -5.26
CA CYS A 212 -30.59 23.11 -4.44
C CYS A 212 -30.61 21.61 -4.79
N LEU A 213 -29.93 21.20 -5.86
CA LEU A 213 -29.93 19.83 -6.38
C LEU A 213 -31.33 19.28 -6.74
N GLN A 214 -32.32 20.16 -6.89
CA GLN A 214 -33.68 19.84 -7.35
C GLN A 214 -33.80 20.07 -8.87
N GLY A 215 -34.93 19.67 -9.46
CA GLY A 215 -35.23 19.96 -10.87
C GLY A 215 -35.02 21.44 -11.21
N TYR A 216 -34.47 21.72 -12.39
CA TYR A 216 -34.10 23.09 -12.76
C TYR A 216 -35.31 24.04 -12.73
N HIS A 217 -35.11 25.21 -12.13
CA HIS A 217 -36.13 26.24 -11.95
C HIS A 217 -35.58 27.63 -12.27
N LEU A 218 -36.47 28.58 -12.54
CA LEU A 218 -36.16 30.00 -12.70
C LEU A 218 -36.59 30.72 -11.40
N GLY A 219 -35.68 31.46 -10.77
CA GLY A 219 -35.92 32.16 -9.50
C GLY A 219 -35.16 31.55 -8.31
N GLU A 220 -35.46 32.01 -7.09
CA GLU A 220 -34.76 31.59 -5.86
C GLU A 220 -34.99 30.11 -5.51
N CYS A 221 -34.00 29.50 -4.87
CA CYS A 221 -34.08 28.11 -4.39
C CYS A 221 -34.95 28.02 -3.12
N ASN A 222 -35.86 27.06 -3.07
CA ASN A 222 -36.70 26.85 -1.90
C ASN A 222 -35.88 26.14 -0.78
N PRO A 223 -35.69 26.72 0.41
CA PRO A 223 -34.73 26.24 1.41
C PRO A 223 -35.18 25.03 2.26
N LEU A 224 -36.23 24.30 1.86
CA LEU A 224 -36.95 23.39 2.77
C LEU A 224 -36.36 21.97 2.94
N ASP A 225 -35.29 21.59 2.25
CA ASP A 225 -34.70 20.25 2.34
C ASP A 225 -33.15 20.27 2.42
N GLN A 226 -32.59 20.99 3.40
CA GLN A 226 -31.17 20.84 3.73
C GLN A 226 -30.95 19.54 4.50
N VAL A 227 -30.20 18.62 3.89
CA VAL A 227 -29.95 17.27 4.39
C VAL A 227 -29.09 17.34 5.67
N VAL A 228 -29.59 16.69 6.73
CA VAL A 228 -28.98 16.63 8.07
C VAL A 228 -27.59 15.97 8.03
N GLU A 229 -26.58 16.68 8.54
CA GLU A 229 -25.25 16.12 8.79
C GLU A 229 -25.33 15.01 9.84
N ASN A 230 -25.07 13.78 9.41
CA ASN A 230 -25.11 12.60 10.26
C ASN A 230 -23.79 12.49 11.03
N THR A 231 -23.79 12.85 12.31
CA THR A 231 -22.64 12.67 13.22
C THR A 231 -22.50 11.20 13.59
N GLY A 232 -21.74 10.45 12.77
CA GLY A 232 -21.45 9.03 12.98
C GLY A 232 -20.59 8.78 14.23
N GLN A 233 -21.02 7.83 15.06
CA GLN A 233 -20.28 7.33 16.22
C GLN A 233 -18.94 6.73 15.78
N GLY A 234 -17.85 7.30 16.30
CA GLY A 234 -16.49 7.01 15.85
C GLY A 234 -16.00 5.60 16.21
N TYR A 235 -15.22 5.03 15.30
CA TYR A 235 -14.32 3.92 15.60
C TYR A 235 -13.28 4.37 16.65
N SER A 236 -13.45 3.94 17.90
CA SER A 236 -12.59 4.32 19.03
C SER A 236 -11.49 3.28 19.27
N ILE A 237 -10.23 3.70 19.18
CA ILE A 237 -9.06 2.92 19.61
C ILE A 237 -8.71 3.29 21.06
N ASP A 238 -8.51 2.30 21.91
CA ASP A 238 -8.06 2.50 23.29
C ASP A 238 -6.58 2.98 23.30
N PRO A 239 -6.27 4.12 23.94
CA PRO A 239 -4.91 4.67 23.99
C PRO A 239 -3.86 3.72 24.58
N SER A 240 -4.25 2.85 25.52
CA SER A 240 -3.34 1.88 26.14
C SER A 240 -2.89 0.81 25.14
N ARG A 241 -3.74 0.44 24.18
CA ARG A 241 -3.46 -0.56 23.14
C ARG A 241 -2.53 -0.02 22.06
N ALA A 242 -2.60 1.30 21.79
CA ALA A 242 -1.70 1.98 20.86
C ALA A 242 -0.23 1.87 21.28
N ALA A 243 0.05 1.92 22.60
CA ALA A 243 1.42 1.78 23.10
C ALA A 243 2.03 0.38 22.84
N PHE A 244 1.22 -0.68 22.88
CA PHE A 244 1.69 -2.06 22.71
C PHE A 244 1.70 -2.54 21.25
N ALA A 245 0.94 -1.88 20.38
CA ALA A 245 0.84 -2.24 18.96
C ALA A 245 1.87 -1.50 18.08
N ARG A 246 3.07 -1.23 18.61
CA ARG A 246 4.15 -0.53 17.90
C ARG A 246 5.14 -1.52 17.29
N TRP A 247 5.44 -1.36 16.01
CA TRP A 247 6.54 -2.08 15.35
C TRP A 247 7.89 -1.38 15.66
N ASP A 248 8.24 -1.25 16.93
CA ASP A 248 9.53 -0.67 17.31
C ASP A 248 10.66 -1.65 17.02
N GLU A 249 11.73 -1.16 16.38
CA GLU A 249 13.01 -1.86 16.26
C GLU A 249 13.71 -2.03 17.62
N ALA A 250 13.29 -1.24 18.62
CA ALA A 250 13.78 -1.24 19.99
C ALA A 250 12.82 -1.88 21.03
N SER A 251 11.79 -2.62 20.59
CA SER A 251 10.81 -3.23 21.50
C SER A 251 11.46 -4.21 22.48
N LYS A 252 11.52 -3.79 23.75
CA LYS A 252 12.20 -4.41 24.90
C LYS A 252 11.69 -5.79 25.35
N VAL A 253 10.90 -6.51 24.55
CA VAL A 253 10.25 -7.76 25.03
C VAL A 253 10.68 -9.03 24.29
N THR A 254 11.39 -8.94 23.17
CA THR A 254 12.09 -10.12 22.66
C THR A 254 13.42 -9.71 22.02
N ILE A 255 14.51 -9.82 22.78
CA ILE A 255 15.87 -9.91 22.23
C ILE A 255 15.94 -11.26 21.46
N LYS A 256 15.25 -11.33 20.31
CA LYS A 256 15.31 -12.44 19.36
C LYS A 256 16.61 -12.25 18.59
N VAL A 257 17.70 -12.66 19.24
CA VAL A 257 19.03 -12.96 18.72
C VAL A 257 19.40 -12.16 17.45
N MET A 258 20.00 -10.99 17.66
CA MET A 258 20.70 -10.21 16.61
C MET A 258 21.87 -10.98 15.97
N THR A 259 22.21 -12.17 16.51
CA THR A 259 23.42 -12.93 16.20
C THR A 259 23.14 -14.40 15.84
N LYS A 260 23.13 -14.77 14.56
CA LYS A 260 22.97 -16.18 14.14
C LYS A 260 24.32 -16.80 13.78
N PRO A 261 24.55 -18.10 14.06
CA PRO A 261 25.79 -18.77 13.68
C PRO A 261 25.83 -19.02 12.17
N CYS A 262 26.97 -18.77 11.53
CA CYS A 262 27.21 -19.12 10.13
C CYS A 262 26.95 -20.63 9.91
N PRO A 263 26.16 -21.04 8.90
CA PRO A 263 25.86 -22.45 8.64
C PRO A 263 27.09 -23.32 8.37
N LYS A 264 28.15 -22.72 7.80
CA LYS A 264 29.39 -23.43 7.42
C LYS A 264 30.41 -23.54 8.56
N CYS A 265 30.65 -22.46 9.30
CA CYS A 265 31.73 -22.40 10.29
C CYS A 265 31.27 -22.10 11.72
N ARG A 266 29.97 -21.92 11.93
CA ARG A 266 29.30 -21.65 13.21
C ARG A 266 29.72 -20.35 13.91
N THR A 267 30.54 -19.52 13.28
CA THR A 267 30.91 -18.19 13.80
C THR A 267 29.66 -17.34 13.96
N ALA A 268 29.47 -16.77 15.15
CA ALA A 268 28.37 -15.85 15.42
C ALA A 268 28.47 -14.65 14.46
N THR A 269 27.38 -14.38 13.75
CA THR A 269 27.28 -13.29 12.78
C THR A 269 26.13 -12.41 13.20
N GLU A 270 26.41 -11.12 13.39
CA GLU A 270 25.39 -10.11 13.66
C GLU A 270 24.78 -9.61 12.35
N ARG A 271 23.47 -9.34 12.36
CA ARG A 271 22.80 -8.71 11.22
C ARG A 271 22.74 -7.20 11.43
N ASP A 272 23.55 -6.48 10.66
CA ASP A 272 23.53 -5.03 10.59
C ASP A 272 22.79 -4.59 9.30
N GLY A 273 21.52 -4.19 9.44
CA GLY A 273 20.67 -3.72 8.35
C GLY A 273 19.53 -4.67 7.90
N GLY A 274 18.87 -4.30 6.79
CA GLY A 274 17.65 -4.95 6.29
C GLY A 274 17.85 -6.07 5.25
N CYS A 275 19.07 -6.30 4.75
CA CYS A 275 19.33 -7.36 3.77
C CYS A 275 19.40 -8.74 4.44
N MET A 276 18.86 -9.77 3.78
CA MET A 276 18.92 -11.16 4.26
C MET A 276 20.11 -11.94 3.70
N HIS A 277 20.85 -11.36 2.75
CA HIS A 277 22.08 -11.92 2.19
C HIS A 277 23.28 -11.58 3.08
N MET A 278 23.83 -12.59 3.76
CA MET A 278 24.94 -12.44 4.69
C MET A 278 26.23 -13.01 4.12
N VAL A 279 27.35 -12.31 4.31
CA VAL A 279 28.69 -12.81 3.99
C VAL A 279 29.45 -13.06 5.28
N CYS A 280 29.85 -14.30 5.54
CA CYS A 280 30.57 -14.64 6.77
C CYS A 280 31.98 -14.05 6.74
N THR A 281 32.33 -13.21 7.73
CA THR A 281 33.65 -12.57 7.82
C THR A 281 34.81 -13.54 8.03
N ARG A 282 34.56 -14.76 8.54
CA ARG A 282 35.59 -15.77 8.79
C ARG A 282 35.87 -16.68 7.59
N CYS A 283 34.83 -17.12 6.89
CA CYS A 283 34.96 -18.12 5.82
C CYS A 283 34.44 -17.66 4.46
N SER A 284 34.05 -16.38 4.35
CA SER A 284 33.51 -15.73 3.15
C SER A 284 32.32 -16.47 2.53
N PHE A 285 31.61 -17.27 3.33
CA PHE A 285 30.43 -18.02 2.87
C PHE A 285 29.24 -17.09 2.77
N HIS A 286 28.55 -17.13 1.63
CA HIS A 286 27.33 -16.37 1.37
C HIS A 286 26.11 -17.22 1.79
N TRP A 287 25.29 -16.70 2.69
CA TRP A 287 24.20 -17.47 3.30
C TRP A 287 22.97 -16.59 3.58
N CYS A 288 21.80 -17.23 3.66
CA CYS A 288 20.53 -16.55 3.93
C CYS A 288 20.24 -16.48 5.44
N TRP A 289 19.97 -15.28 5.97
CA TRP A 289 19.61 -15.08 7.37
C TRP A 289 18.32 -15.80 7.78
N VAL A 290 17.35 -15.89 6.87
CA VAL A 290 16.05 -16.55 7.11
C VAL A 290 16.22 -18.07 7.06
N CYS A 291 16.76 -18.61 5.96
CA CYS A 291 16.86 -20.05 5.72
C CYS A 291 17.99 -20.74 6.49
N GLN A 292 19.04 -20.02 6.89
CA GLN A 292 20.25 -20.58 7.50
C GLN A 292 20.96 -21.62 6.60
N THR A 293 20.91 -21.39 5.28
CA THR A 293 21.56 -22.20 4.23
C THR A 293 22.34 -21.30 3.27
N GLU A 294 23.00 -21.89 2.26
CA GLU A 294 23.63 -21.14 1.16
C GLU A 294 22.66 -20.14 0.52
N TRP A 295 23.16 -18.97 0.12
CA TRP A 295 22.35 -17.95 -0.55
C TRP A 295 22.01 -18.37 -1.98
N THR A 296 20.73 -18.38 -2.33
CA THR A 296 20.25 -18.82 -3.64
C THR A 296 19.35 -17.77 -4.30
N ARG A 297 19.08 -17.96 -5.60
CA ARG A 297 18.10 -17.15 -6.35
C ARG A 297 16.67 -17.26 -5.79
N ASP A 298 16.35 -18.34 -5.09
CA ASP A 298 15.06 -18.48 -4.41
C ASP A 298 14.98 -17.58 -3.18
N CYS A 299 16.08 -17.45 -2.41
CA CYS A 299 16.17 -16.49 -1.31
C CYS A 299 16.02 -15.04 -1.81
N MET A 300 16.70 -14.69 -2.91
CA MET A 300 16.56 -13.39 -3.58
C MET A 300 15.10 -13.12 -3.98
N GLY A 301 14.39 -14.13 -4.48
CA GLY A 301 13.00 -13.98 -4.89
C GLY A 301 12.01 -13.87 -3.73
N ALA A 302 12.20 -14.65 -2.67
CA ALA A 302 11.20 -14.81 -1.62
C ALA A 302 11.37 -13.83 -0.45
N HIS A 303 12.61 -13.50 -0.06
CA HIS A 303 12.91 -12.73 1.14
C HIS A 303 14.28 -12.04 1.05
N TRP A 304 14.49 -11.24 0.00
CA TRP A 304 15.77 -10.53 -0.19
C TRP A 304 16.09 -9.58 0.97
N PHE A 305 15.07 -8.88 1.47
CA PHE A 305 15.12 -7.95 2.60
C PHE A 305 13.85 -8.11 3.46
N GLY A 306 13.81 -7.52 4.65
CA GLY A 306 12.64 -7.59 5.54
C GLY A 306 12.73 -6.82 6.85
#